data_AF-A0AAW2JVE3-F1
#
_entry.id   AF-A0AAW2JVE3-F1
#
_cell.length_a   1.000
_cell.length_b   1.000
_cell.length_c   1.000
_cell.angle_alpha   90.00
_cell.angle_beta   90.00
_cell.angle_gamma   90.00
#
_symmetry.space_group_name_H-M   'P 1'
#
loop_
_entity.id
_entity.type
_entity.pdbx_description
1 polymer ?
#
loop_
_entity_poly.entity_id
_entity_poly.type
_entity_poly.pdbx_seq_one_letter_code
_entity_poly.pdbx_strand_id
1 'polypeptide(L)'
;MMRLYYTMFMLVSMAMGGAYAAIDNVIQMPMSDAENPKPVDEWFHSLDQAKETRTKLHFYFQDVLGGDSPTVWKVAESAVTSTSATTFGQINMVDDFLTAGPEPGSEVVGRAQGTIGFADLHNTAIQMGLNIVFTEGKYKGSTISVVGRNPIFEKDRELPIAGGKDKAAGRNQCCLPIRST
;
A
#
# COMPACT_ATOMS: atom_id res chain seq x y z
N MET A 1 21.20 -1.59 -9.76
CA MET A 1 20.61 -1.82 -8.41
C MET A 1 20.49 -0.46 -7.73
N MET A 2 19.29 0.13 -7.73
CA MET A 2 19.04 1.49 -7.24
C MET A 2 18.25 1.39 -5.93
N ARG A 3 18.83 1.84 -4.81
CA ARG A 3 18.27 1.68 -3.46
C ARG A 3 17.72 3.00 -2.95
N LEU A 4 16.50 3.00 -2.43
CA LEU A 4 15.90 4.15 -1.75
C LEU A 4 15.57 3.84 -0.29
N TYR A 5 15.54 4.91 0.50
CA TYR A 5 15.40 4.94 1.96
C TYR A 5 14.20 5.86 2.26
N TYR A 6 13.32 5.50 3.20
CA TYR A 6 12.06 6.23 3.44
C TYR A 6 11.76 6.46 4.94
N THR A 7 10.96 7.51 5.25
CA THR A 7 10.52 7.88 6.62
C THR A 7 9.28 8.77 6.51
N MET A 8 8.18 8.46 7.23
CA MET A 8 6.89 9.17 7.04
C MET A 8 5.93 9.08 8.26
N PHE A 9 4.88 9.93 8.33
CA PHE A 9 3.94 10.11 9.47
C PHE A 9 2.49 10.48 8.97
N MET A 10 1.39 10.05 9.64
CA MET A 10 0.06 10.76 9.87
C MET A 10 -0.84 11.25 8.69
N LEU A 11 -2.09 11.80 8.74
CA LEU A 11 -3.17 12.10 9.76
C LEU A 11 -4.62 12.20 9.12
N VAL A 12 -5.68 12.01 9.93
CA VAL A 12 -7.19 11.91 9.74
C VAL A 12 -7.89 12.89 8.75
N SER A 13 -9.01 12.61 8.00
CA SER A 13 -10.17 11.66 8.10
C SER A 13 -10.85 11.20 6.75
N MET A 14 -11.77 10.19 6.83
CA MET A 14 -13.09 9.94 6.13
C MET A 14 -13.30 10.03 4.57
N ALA A 15 -14.40 9.55 3.94
CA ALA A 15 -15.31 8.37 4.08
C ALA A 15 -16.42 8.41 2.99
N MET A 16 -16.94 7.28 2.49
CA MET A 16 -18.21 7.17 1.71
C MET A 16 -18.82 5.75 1.78
N GLY A 17 -20.11 5.62 1.47
CA GLY A 17 -20.83 4.33 1.40
C GLY A 17 -21.90 4.30 0.29
N GLY A 18 -22.48 3.13 0.05
CA GLY A 18 -23.50 2.88 -0.97
C GLY A 18 -23.72 1.38 -1.19
N ALA A 19 -24.94 0.98 -1.53
CA ALA A 19 -25.33 -0.44 -1.73
C ALA A 19 -25.46 -0.80 -3.22
N TYR A 20 -25.59 -2.09 -3.54
CA TYR A 20 -26.61 -2.68 -4.45
C TYR A 20 -26.55 -4.23 -4.39
N ALA A 21 -27.42 -4.93 -5.14
CA ALA A 21 -27.77 -6.33 -4.87
C ALA A 21 -27.58 -7.33 -6.04
N ALA A 22 -27.37 -8.60 -5.65
CA ALA A 22 -27.68 -9.88 -6.33
C ALA A 22 -27.16 -10.18 -7.76
N ILE A 23 -26.40 -11.29 -7.89
CA ILE A 23 -26.69 -12.47 -8.74
C ILE A 23 -25.81 -13.67 -8.29
N ASP A 24 -26.07 -14.86 -8.82
CA ASP A 24 -25.66 -16.17 -8.28
C ASP A 24 -24.16 -16.53 -8.36
N ASN A 25 -23.80 -17.64 -7.69
CA ASN A 25 -22.43 -18.15 -7.43
C ASN A 25 -21.60 -17.32 -6.42
N VAL A 26 -22.27 -16.70 -5.45
CA VAL A 26 -21.62 -16.05 -4.30
C VAL A 26 -20.98 -17.10 -3.39
N ILE A 27 -19.65 -17.10 -3.29
CA ILE A 27 -18.97 -17.59 -2.07
C ILE A 27 -19.46 -16.71 -0.94
N GLN A 28 -20.19 -17.27 0.03
CA GLN A 28 -20.59 -16.54 1.24
C GLN A 28 -19.35 -16.20 2.08
N MET A 29 -18.73 -15.06 1.76
CA MET A 29 -17.90 -14.34 2.70
C MET A 29 -18.79 -14.03 3.92
N PRO A 30 -18.35 -14.34 5.17
CA PRO A 30 -19.14 -14.02 6.35
C PRO A 30 -19.17 -12.51 6.54
N MET A 31 -20.21 -11.88 5.98
CA MET A 31 -20.58 -10.50 6.25
C MET A 31 -20.92 -10.40 7.73
N SER A 32 -20.41 -9.36 8.41
CA SER A 32 -20.82 -9.04 9.79
C SER A 32 -22.32 -8.80 9.87
N ASP A 33 -22.98 -9.27 10.93
CA ASP A 33 -24.42 -9.17 11.14
C ASP A 33 -24.93 -7.72 11.01
N ALA A 34 -25.45 -7.37 9.84
CA ALA A 34 -25.81 -5.99 9.48
C ALA A 34 -27.00 -5.43 10.30
N GLU A 35 -27.75 -6.30 10.98
CA GLU A 35 -28.85 -5.93 11.88
C GLU A 35 -28.38 -5.55 13.30
N ASN A 36 -27.11 -5.83 13.66
CA ASN A 36 -26.56 -5.51 14.98
C ASN A 36 -25.52 -4.37 14.86
N PRO A 37 -25.92 -3.09 14.99
CA PRO A 37 -25.00 -1.97 14.82
C PRO A 37 -23.99 -1.85 15.97
N LYS A 38 -24.20 -2.50 17.12
CA LYS A 38 -23.38 -2.32 18.33
C LYS A 38 -21.87 -2.44 18.12
N PRO A 39 -21.31 -3.43 17.37
CA PRO A 39 -19.86 -3.52 17.16
C PRO A 39 -19.32 -2.39 16.28
N VAL A 40 -20.17 -1.75 15.48
CA VAL A 40 -19.84 -0.57 14.66
C VAL A 40 -19.94 0.70 15.52
N ASP A 41 -20.97 0.83 16.35
CA ASP A 41 -21.14 1.94 17.30
C ASP A 41 -20.03 1.97 18.36
N GLU A 42 -19.72 0.81 18.95
CA GLU A 42 -18.58 0.60 19.87
C GLU A 42 -17.25 0.91 19.18
N TRP A 43 -17.10 0.58 17.89
CA TRP A 43 -15.91 0.95 17.11
C TRP A 43 -15.83 2.46 16.89
N PHE A 44 -16.91 3.14 16.51
CA PHE A 44 -16.92 4.61 16.38
C PHE A 44 -16.59 5.31 17.70
N HIS A 45 -17.20 4.88 18.82
CA HIS A 45 -16.85 5.41 20.14
C HIS A 45 -15.42 5.07 20.59
N SER A 46 -14.81 4.00 20.07
CA SER A 46 -13.38 3.74 20.25
C SER A 46 -12.49 4.71 19.48
N LEU A 47 -12.97 5.29 18.36
CA LEU A 47 -12.28 6.34 17.61
C LEU A 47 -12.35 7.70 18.33
N ASP A 48 -13.50 8.04 18.94
CA ASP A 48 -13.63 9.25 19.78
C ASP A 48 -12.61 9.27 20.94
N GLN A 49 -12.27 8.08 21.44
CA GLN A 49 -11.29 7.85 22.52
C GLN A 49 -9.87 7.52 21.99
N ALA A 50 -9.67 7.44 20.67
CA ALA A 50 -8.41 6.98 20.09
C ALA A 50 -7.33 8.07 20.17
N LYS A 51 -6.40 7.90 21.13
CA LYS A 51 -5.23 8.78 21.23
C LYS A 51 -4.38 8.74 19.94
N GLU A 52 -4.16 9.91 19.35
CA GLU A 52 -3.22 10.13 18.24
C GLU A 52 -1.83 9.58 18.61
N THR A 53 -1.20 8.81 17.71
CA THR A 53 0.15 8.25 17.93
C THR A 53 1.05 8.41 16.71
N ARG A 54 2.30 8.83 16.96
CA ARG A 54 3.34 9.01 15.94
C ARG A 54 4.26 7.80 15.94
N THR A 55 4.42 7.15 14.79
CA THR A 55 5.39 6.07 14.56
C THR A 55 6.27 6.46 13.38
N LYS A 56 7.59 6.51 13.58
CA LYS A 56 8.56 6.49 12.47
C LYS A 56 8.87 5.05 12.12
N LEU A 57 8.62 4.66 10.87
CA LEU A 57 9.04 3.39 10.29
C LEU A 57 10.20 3.64 9.32
N HIS A 58 11.09 2.65 9.18
CA HIS A 58 12.20 2.64 8.22
C HIS A 58 12.45 1.20 7.80
N PHE A 59 12.44 0.95 6.49
CA PHE A 59 12.58 -0.37 5.86
C PHE A 59 12.87 -0.17 4.36
N TYR A 60 13.25 -1.25 3.68
CA TYR A 60 13.73 -1.25 2.30
C TYR A 60 12.86 -2.14 1.41
N PHE A 61 12.38 -1.58 0.30
CA PHE A 61 11.75 -2.34 -0.79
C PHE A 61 12.84 -3.05 -1.59
N GLN A 62 12.65 -4.35 -1.85
CA GLN A 62 13.52 -5.17 -2.69
C GLN A 62 12.75 -5.55 -3.96
N ASP A 63 12.76 -4.65 -4.94
CA ASP A 63 12.16 -4.82 -6.27
C ASP A 63 13.03 -5.74 -7.15
N VAL A 64 12.46 -6.86 -7.58
CA VAL A 64 13.12 -7.89 -8.40
C VAL A 64 12.39 -8.02 -9.74
N LEU A 65 12.78 -7.18 -10.70
CA LEU A 65 12.22 -7.13 -12.06
C LEU A 65 12.55 -8.34 -12.98
N GLY A 66 13.37 -9.30 -12.53
CA GLY A 66 13.82 -10.42 -13.38
C GLY A 66 14.75 -11.41 -12.68
N GLY A 67 15.22 -12.42 -13.43
CA GLY A 67 15.92 -13.59 -12.91
C GLY A 67 14.96 -14.75 -12.59
N ASP A 68 15.42 -15.73 -11.80
CA ASP A 68 14.69 -16.99 -11.56
C ASP A 68 13.50 -16.85 -10.57
N SER A 69 13.34 -15.68 -9.93
CA SER A 69 12.27 -15.43 -8.94
C SER A 69 11.92 -13.93 -8.87
N PRO A 70 11.30 -13.35 -9.92
CA PRO A 70 10.92 -11.95 -9.93
C PRO A 70 9.67 -11.68 -9.08
N THR A 71 9.69 -10.54 -8.37
CA THR A 71 8.59 -10.06 -7.51
C THR A 71 7.64 -9.10 -8.23
N VAL A 72 8.05 -8.59 -9.40
CA VAL A 72 7.27 -7.65 -10.22
C VAL A 72 6.98 -8.26 -11.59
N TRP A 73 5.70 -8.25 -11.99
CA TRP A 73 5.22 -8.89 -13.21
C TRP A 73 4.37 -7.94 -14.04
N LYS A 74 4.72 -7.73 -15.32
CA LYS A 74 3.88 -6.99 -16.27
C LYS A 74 2.61 -7.79 -16.54
N VAL A 75 1.44 -7.21 -16.26
CA VAL A 75 0.12 -7.85 -16.41
C VAL A 75 -0.76 -7.21 -17.48
N ALA A 76 -0.50 -5.94 -17.83
CA ALA A 76 -1.16 -5.27 -18.96
C ALA A 76 -0.24 -4.23 -19.58
N GLU A 77 -0.48 -3.90 -20.84
CA GLU A 77 0.13 -2.77 -21.54
C GLU A 77 -0.83 -2.18 -22.58
N SER A 78 -0.55 -0.97 -23.03
CA SER A 78 -1.31 -0.28 -24.07
C SER A 78 -0.62 -0.38 -25.43
N ALA A 79 -1.35 -0.21 -26.52
CA ALA A 79 -0.80 -0.19 -27.87
C ALA A 79 0.28 0.90 -28.08
N VAL A 80 0.30 1.94 -27.24
CA VAL A 80 1.33 3.00 -27.25
C VAL A 80 2.54 2.70 -26.35
N THR A 81 2.49 1.68 -25.50
CA THR A 81 3.52 1.42 -24.47
C THR A 81 4.89 1.12 -25.08
N SER A 82 4.95 0.33 -26.15
CA SER A 82 6.19 -0.04 -26.83
C SER A 82 6.89 1.10 -27.59
N THR A 83 6.17 2.20 -27.86
CA THR A 83 6.70 3.41 -28.52
C THR A 83 6.77 4.62 -27.57
N SER A 84 6.33 4.47 -26.33
CA SER A 84 6.34 5.53 -25.32
C SER A 84 7.72 5.64 -24.65
N ALA A 85 8.30 6.84 -24.70
CA ALA A 85 9.54 7.17 -24.00
C ALA A 85 9.43 7.05 -22.46
N THR A 86 8.22 7.02 -21.91
CA THR A 86 7.94 6.86 -20.47
C THR A 86 7.37 5.48 -20.12
N THR A 87 7.27 4.57 -21.09
CA THR A 87 6.60 3.26 -20.96
C THR A 87 5.10 3.39 -20.58
N PHE A 88 4.48 4.51 -20.94
CA PHE A 88 3.10 4.85 -20.57
C PHE A 88 2.10 3.74 -20.91
N GLY A 89 1.21 3.44 -19.96
CA GLY A 89 0.17 2.43 -20.09
C GLY A 89 0.59 1.01 -19.71
N GLN A 90 1.86 0.76 -19.37
CA GLN A 90 2.27 -0.50 -18.74
C GLN A 90 1.76 -0.57 -17.30
N ILE A 91 1.14 -1.69 -16.93
CA ILE A 91 0.72 -2.04 -15.57
C ILE A 91 1.45 -3.30 -15.10
N ASN A 92 2.03 -3.24 -13.91
CA ASN A 92 2.66 -4.37 -13.24
C ASN A 92 1.92 -4.73 -11.94
N MET A 93 1.84 -6.02 -11.63
CA MET A 93 1.62 -6.51 -10.27
C MET A 93 2.96 -6.53 -9.51
N VAL A 94 2.90 -6.29 -8.21
CA VAL A 94 4.05 -6.22 -7.29
C VAL A 94 3.78 -7.09 -6.07
N ASP A 95 4.78 -7.87 -5.65
CA ASP A 95 4.81 -8.70 -4.44
C ASP A 95 6.23 -8.66 -3.81
N ASP A 96 6.77 -7.45 -3.63
CA ASP A 96 8.16 -7.23 -3.19
C ASP A 96 8.38 -7.62 -1.72
N PHE A 97 9.63 -7.93 -1.37
CA PHE A 97 10.04 -8.05 0.04
C PHE A 97 10.29 -6.67 0.64
N LEU A 98 9.86 -6.49 1.90
CA LEU A 98 10.29 -5.38 2.75
C LEU A 98 11.31 -5.90 3.75
N THR A 99 12.46 -5.24 3.83
CA THR A 99 13.62 -5.68 4.61
C THR A 99 14.08 -4.63 5.62
N ALA A 100 14.69 -5.07 6.72
CA ALA A 100 15.22 -4.20 7.78
C ALA A 100 16.52 -3.47 7.38
N GLY A 101 17.26 -4.02 6.41
CA GLY A 101 18.50 -3.47 5.86
C GLY A 101 18.48 -3.45 4.33
N PRO A 102 19.36 -2.66 3.69
CA PRO A 102 19.38 -2.50 2.24
C PRO A 102 20.03 -3.69 1.50
N GLU A 103 20.75 -4.57 2.21
CA GLU A 103 21.55 -5.64 1.61
C GLU A 103 20.71 -6.87 1.24
N PRO A 104 21.03 -7.60 0.15
CA PRO A 104 20.43 -8.90 -0.13
C PRO A 104 20.61 -9.86 1.05
N GLY A 105 19.53 -10.53 1.47
CA GLY A 105 19.54 -11.40 2.65
C GLY A 105 19.37 -10.68 3.99
N SER A 106 19.14 -9.36 4.01
CA SER A 106 18.66 -8.66 5.21
C SER A 106 17.33 -9.24 5.71
N GLU A 107 17.07 -9.15 7.02
CA GLU A 107 15.82 -9.63 7.65
C GLU A 107 14.57 -9.11 6.92
N VAL A 108 13.67 -10.01 6.53
CA VAL A 108 12.38 -9.67 5.91
C VAL A 108 11.36 -9.34 6.99
N VAL A 109 10.90 -8.09 7.01
CA VAL A 109 9.96 -7.55 8.00
C VAL A 109 8.52 -7.44 7.46
N GLY A 110 8.34 -7.57 6.16
CA GLY A 110 7.05 -7.44 5.49
C GLY A 110 7.11 -7.69 3.99
N ARG A 111 6.03 -7.36 3.29
CA ARG A 111 5.93 -7.37 1.83
C ARG A 111 5.19 -6.13 1.32
N ALA A 112 5.40 -5.76 0.06
CA ALA A 112 4.63 -4.71 -0.61
C ALA A 112 3.84 -5.31 -1.77
N GLN A 113 2.51 -5.24 -1.70
CA GLN A 113 1.61 -6.05 -2.52
C GLN A 113 0.54 -5.19 -3.20
N GLY A 114 0.44 -5.25 -4.53
CA GLY A 114 -0.56 -4.48 -5.28
C GLY A 114 -0.15 -4.20 -6.72
N THR A 115 -0.50 -3.02 -7.23
CA THR A 115 -0.21 -2.58 -8.60
C THR A 115 0.71 -1.35 -8.65
N ILE A 116 1.47 -1.26 -9.73
CA ILE A 116 2.09 -0.02 -10.21
C ILE A 116 1.80 0.15 -11.71
N GLY A 117 1.68 1.38 -12.19
CA GLY A 117 1.43 1.66 -13.61
C GLY A 117 2.11 2.93 -14.09
N PHE A 118 2.76 2.88 -15.25
CA PHE A 118 3.42 4.03 -15.85
C PHE A 118 2.36 4.99 -16.41
N ALA A 119 2.15 6.11 -15.71
CA ALA A 119 0.94 6.93 -15.83
C ALA A 119 1.20 8.40 -16.23
N ASP A 120 2.46 8.74 -16.52
CA ASP A 120 2.90 10.07 -16.93
C ASP A 120 3.42 10.00 -18.38
N LEU A 121 2.95 10.90 -19.25
CA LEU A 121 3.27 10.92 -20.68
C LEU A 121 4.60 11.64 -21.00
N HIS A 122 5.18 12.32 -20.03
CA HIS A 122 6.32 13.23 -20.22
C HIS A 122 7.50 12.90 -19.32
N ASN A 123 7.26 12.31 -18.15
CA ASN A 123 8.28 11.83 -17.21
C ASN A 123 8.08 10.35 -16.93
N THR A 124 9.15 9.62 -16.63
CA THR A 124 9.02 8.24 -16.11
C THR A 124 8.55 8.29 -14.65
N ALA A 125 7.23 8.29 -14.47
CA ALA A 125 6.58 8.24 -13.16
C ALA A 125 5.52 7.14 -13.13
N ILE A 126 5.50 6.37 -12.03
CA ILE A 126 4.52 5.31 -11.81
C ILE A 126 3.43 5.80 -10.85
N GLN A 127 2.16 5.60 -11.19
CA GLN A 127 1.08 5.59 -10.22
C GLN A 127 1.20 4.29 -9.42
N MET A 128 1.20 4.38 -8.10
CA MET A 128 1.27 3.22 -7.20
C MET A 128 -0.08 2.98 -6.52
N GLY A 129 -0.40 1.71 -6.27
CA GLY A 129 -1.52 1.25 -5.46
C GLY A 129 -1.09 0.00 -4.68
N LEU A 130 -0.29 0.19 -3.62
CA LEU A 130 0.35 -0.90 -2.88
C LEU A 130 -0.14 -0.97 -1.43
N ASN A 131 -0.26 -2.19 -0.92
CA ASN A 131 -0.38 -2.50 0.49
C ASN A 131 0.97 -2.98 1.02
N ILE A 132 1.56 -2.20 1.91
CA ILE A 132 2.66 -2.59 2.79
C ILE A 132 2.06 -3.48 3.87
N VAL A 133 2.50 -4.75 3.94
CA VAL A 133 2.01 -5.77 4.87
C VAL A 133 3.16 -6.18 5.79
N PHE A 134 3.08 -5.85 7.07
CA PHE A 134 4.12 -6.22 8.04
C PHE A 134 3.93 -7.66 8.49
N THR A 135 4.94 -8.51 8.27
CA THR A 135 4.90 -9.93 8.62
C THR A 135 5.63 -10.24 9.92
N GLU A 136 6.55 -9.37 10.35
CA GLU A 136 7.35 -9.57 11.57
C GLU A 136 7.43 -8.34 12.48
N GLY A 137 8.05 -8.54 13.64
CA GLY A 137 8.27 -7.51 14.66
C GLY A 137 6.98 -6.97 15.30
N LYS A 138 7.09 -5.77 15.90
CA LYS A 138 6.01 -5.11 16.67
C LYS A 138 4.71 -4.93 15.85
N TYR A 139 4.81 -4.76 14.54
CA TYR A 139 3.69 -4.44 13.66
C TYR A 139 3.15 -5.67 12.90
N LYS A 140 3.54 -6.90 13.27
CA LYS A 140 3.12 -8.16 12.64
C LYS A 140 1.60 -8.28 12.47
N GLY A 141 1.15 -8.32 11.22
CA GLY A 141 -0.26 -8.37 10.81
C GLY A 141 -0.97 -7.02 10.72
N SER A 142 -0.23 -5.90 10.84
CA SER A 142 -0.66 -4.56 10.47
C SER A 142 -0.35 -4.28 8.99
N THR A 143 -1.08 -3.35 8.38
CA THR A 143 -0.91 -2.93 6.99
C THR A 143 -0.94 -1.41 6.82
N ILE A 144 -0.33 -0.91 5.76
CA ILE A 144 -0.36 0.48 5.31
C ILE A 144 -0.65 0.50 3.81
N SER A 145 -1.63 1.28 3.35
CA SER A 145 -2.01 1.39 1.94
C SER A 145 -1.49 2.70 1.34
N VAL A 146 -0.69 2.61 0.28
CA VAL A 146 -0.05 3.75 -0.40
C VAL A 146 -0.64 3.90 -1.80
N VAL A 147 -1.16 5.09 -2.14
CA VAL A 147 -1.83 5.36 -3.42
C VAL A 147 -1.43 6.73 -3.98
N GLY A 148 -0.52 6.78 -4.95
CA GLY A 148 -0.06 8.07 -5.52
C GLY A 148 1.07 7.97 -6.55
N ARG A 149 1.44 9.13 -7.12
CA ARG A 149 2.47 9.27 -8.17
C ARG A 149 3.88 9.21 -7.57
N ASN A 150 4.70 8.29 -8.07
CA ASN A 150 6.11 8.12 -7.75
C ASN A 150 6.99 8.43 -8.98
N PRO A 151 7.62 9.62 -9.05
CA PRO A 151 8.57 9.96 -10.11
C PRO A 151 9.91 9.26 -9.87
N ILE A 152 10.15 8.13 -10.54
CA ILE A 152 11.15 7.16 -10.06
C ILE A 152 12.62 7.64 -10.13
N PHE A 153 12.90 8.69 -10.90
CA PHE A 153 14.22 9.31 -11.03
C PHE A 153 14.44 10.57 -10.16
N GLU A 154 13.42 11.07 -9.47
CA GLU A 154 13.61 12.12 -8.47
C GLU A 154 14.29 11.52 -7.23
N LYS A 155 15.24 12.26 -6.62
CA LYS A 155 16.07 11.76 -5.50
C LYS A 155 15.24 11.55 -4.22
N ASP A 156 14.47 12.57 -3.88
CA ASP A 156 13.64 12.66 -2.69
C ASP A 156 12.18 12.62 -3.17
N ARG A 157 11.37 11.68 -2.68
CA ARG A 157 10.08 11.32 -3.29
C ARG A 157 9.00 11.16 -2.23
N GLU A 158 7.87 11.82 -2.41
CA GLU A 158 6.73 11.78 -1.50
C GLU A 158 5.63 10.85 -1.99
N LEU A 159 5.08 9.99 -1.11
CA LEU A 159 3.99 9.07 -1.44
C LEU A 159 2.92 9.07 -0.33
N PRO A 160 1.68 9.51 -0.61
CA PRO A 160 0.64 9.58 0.41
C PRO A 160 0.18 8.17 0.84
N ILE A 161 0.03 7.99 2.15
CA ILE A 161 -0.71 6.85 2.71
C ILE A 161 -2.21 7.19 2.64
N ALA A 162 -2.98 6.30 2.04
CA ALA A 162 -4.44 6.39 1.92
C ALA A 162 -5.18 5.70 3.08
N GLY A 163 -4.49 4.82 3.83
CA GLY A 163 -5.09 4.07 4.94
C GLY A 163 -4.16 3.01 5.52
N GLY A 164 -4.72 2.11 6.33
CA GLY A 164 -3.98 1.02 6.96
C GLY A 164 -4.73 0.38 8.13
N LYS A 165 -4.34 -0.84 8.48
CA LYS A 165 -4.84 -1.58 9.65
C LYS A 165 -3.74 -1.68 10.70
N ASP A 166 -4.00 -1.26 11.93
CA ASP A 166 -3.07 -1.38 13.05
C ASP A 166 -3.49 -2.51 13.99
N LYS A 167 -3.08 -3.74 13.66
CA LYS A 167 -3.33 -4.93 14.48
C LYS A 167 -2.66 -4.83 15.86
N ALA A 168 -1.51 -4.17 15.95
CA ALA A 168 -0.76 -4.01 17.20
C ALA A 168 -1.52 -3.18 18.25
N ALA A 169 -2.45 -2.32 17.82
CA ALA A 169 -3.39 -1.60 18.69
C ALA A 169 -4.87 -2.03 18.52
N GLY A 170 -5.14 -3.11 17.80
CA GLY A 170 -6.51 -3.60 17.56
C GLY A 170 -7.40 -2.71 16.67
N ARG A 171 -6.83 -1.77 15.92
CA ARG A 171 -7.58 -0.77 15.15
C ARG A 171 -7.65 -1.12 13.66
N ASN A 172 -8.87 -1.11 13.11
CA ASN A 172 -9.10 -1.32 11.67
C ASN A 172 -8.77 -0.11 10.79
N GLN A 173 -8.45 1.05 11.38
CA GLN A 173 -8.10 2.26 10.66
C GLN A 173 -6.91 2.95 11.35
N CYS A 174 -5.82 3.12 10.62
CA CYS A 174 -4.66 3.92 11.00
C CYS A 174 -3.97 4.45 9.75
N CYS A 175 -3.21 5.53 9.90
CA CYS A 175 -2.45 6.22 8.84
C CYS A 175 -3.32 6.82 7.72
N LEU A 176 -2.87 7.98 7.25
CA LEU A 176 -3.46 8.87 6.24
C LEU A 176 -2.25 9.70 5.68
N PRO A 177 -2.37 10.84 4.98
CA PRO A 177 -1.19 11.49 4.38
C PRO A 177 -0.69 12.75 5.11
N ILE A 178 0.56 12.72 5.58
CA ILE A 178 1.44 13.89 5.66
C ILE A 178 2.66 13.61 4.78
N ARG A 179 3.01 14.67 4.08
CA ARG A 179 4.32 15.05 3.54
C ARG A 179 5.52 14.17 3.92
N SER A 180 6.30 13.78 2.91
CA SER A 180 7.54 13.01 3.03
C SER A 180 8.68 13.80 2.41
N THR A 181 9.47 14.44 3.28
CA THR A 181 10.74 15.11 2.98
C THR A 181 11.90 14.12 2.99
#